data_AF-A0A0C9VK62-F1
#
_entry.id   AF-A0A0C9VK62-F1
#
_cell.length_a   1.000
_cell.length_b   1.000
_cell.length_c   1.000
_cell.angle_alpha   90.00
_cell.angle_beta   90.00
_cell.angle_gamma   90.00
#
_symmetry.space_group_name_H-M   'P 1'
#
loop_
_entity.id
_entity.type
_entity.pdbx_description
1 polymer ?
#
loop_
_entity_poly.entity_id
_entity_poly.type
_entity_poly.pdbx_seq_one_letter_code
_entity_poly.pdbx_strand_id
1 'polypeptide(L)'
;MFTDYSQFGTIRRLIGLVKDVLATLHESESFSTPSRDPETRVWRSYEGVAKEHDEEFLEKHNTSLDSLLIFASLFSAVSSAFIVQAQSSLSPDPSDTTNELLMIVAHIINATIFPNQPLVLTPSTGPETSVVWAQAFGYASPSMSLLAAFGAVIGKQ
;
A
#
# COMPACT_ATOMS: atom_id res chain seq x y z
N MET A 1 -77.21 -8.16 37.37
CA MET A 1 -76.04 -7.42 36.83
C MET A 1 -74.79 -8.11 37.36
N PHE A 2 -74.41 -9.24 36.73
CA PHE A 2 -73.69 -10.35 37.38
C PHE A 2 -72.37 -10.74 36.69
N THR A 3 -71.81 -9.86 35.85
CA THR A 3 -70.77 -10.26 34.89
C THR A 3 -69.40 -9.59 35.08
N ASP A 4 -69.22 -8.71 36.07
CA ASP A 4 -67.97 -7.96 36.24
C ASP A 4 -66.96 -8.65 37.20
N TYR A 5 -67.47 -9.32 38.24
CA TYR A 5 -66.62 -9.90 39.30
C TYR A 5 -65.75 -11.10 38.86
N SER A 6 -66.16 -11.84 37.82
CA SER A 6 -65.40 -13.00 37.30
C SER A 6 -64.16 -12.58 36.50
N GLN A 7 -64.28 -11.51 35.70
CA GLN A 7 -63.18 -10.96 34.90
C GLN A 7 -62.08 -10.39 35.80
N PHE A 8 -62.47 -9.66 36.86
CA PHE A 8 -61.53 -9.05 37.79
C PHE A 8 -60.67 -10.07 38.55
N GLY A 9 -61.25 -11.22 38.92
CA GLY A 9 -60.53 -12.31 39.57
C GLY A 9 -59.54 -13.00 38.63
N THR A 10 -59.90 -13.14 37.35
CA THR A 10 -59.06 -13.76 36.32
C THR A 10 -57.88 -12.86 35.96
N ILE A 11 -58.11 -11.55 35.81
CA ILE A 11 -57.05 -10.56 35.56
C ILE A 11 -56.04 -10.54 36.72
N ARG A 12 -56.52 -10.61 37.97
CA ARG A 12 -55.62 -10.62 39.14
C ARG A 12 -54.75 -11.88 39.18
N ARG A 13 -55.27 -13.04 38.74
CA ARG A 13 -54.48 -14.28 38.59
C ARG A 13 -53.47 -14.18 37.45
N LEU A 14 -53.87 -13.61 36.31
CA LEU A 14 -52.98 -13.43 35.16
C LEU A 14 -51.81 -12.50 35.48
N ILE A 15 -52.08 -11.39 36.19
CA ILE A 15 -51.04 -10.47 36.67
C ILE A 15 -50.09 -11.18 37.65
N GLY A 16 -50.61 -12.06 38.50
CA GLY A 16 -49.78 -12.88 39.38
C GLY A 16 -48.84 -13.80 38.60
N LEU A 17 -49.37 -14.51 37.60
CA LEU A 17 -48.58 -15.41 36.74
C LEU A 17 -47.55 -14.66 35.91
N VAL A 18 -47.89 -13.50 35.35
CA VAL A 18 -46.93 -12.68 34.61
C VAL A 18 -45.83 -12.18 35.53
N LYS A 19 -46.15 -11.76 36.75
CA LYS A 19 -45.13 -11.36 37.74
C LYS A 19 -44.22 -12.53 38.13
N ASP A 20 -44.77 -13.73 38.25
CA ASP A 20 -44.03 -14.94 38.61
C ASP A 20 -43.09 -15.39 37.47
N VAL A 21 -43.60 -15.37 36.23
CA VAL A 21 -42.78 -15.65 35.03
C VAL A 21 -41.69 -14.58 34.87
N LEU A 22 -42.00 -13.31 35.10
CA LEU A 22 -41.04 -12.22 34.97
C LEU A 22 -39.99 -12.26 36.10
N ALA A 23 -40.38 -12.68 37.31
CA ALA A 23 -39.43 -12.97 38.39
C ALA A 23 -38.55 -14.18 38.04
N THR A 24 -39.12 -15.25 37.49
CA THR A 24 -38.39 -16.46 37.07
C THR A 24 -37.44 -16.17 35.91
N LEU A 25 -37.85 -15.32 34.95
CA LEU A 25 -37.01 -14.90 33.82
C LEU A 25 -35.90 -13.95 34.27
N HIS A 26 -36.18 -13.00 35.15
CA HIS A 26 -35.17 -12.11 35.72
C HIS A 26 -34.17 -12.88 36.60
N GLU A 27 -34.66 -13.88 37.34
CA GLU A 27 -33.81 -14.80 38.09
C GLU A 27 -32.99 -15.69 37.15
N SER A 28 -33.54 -16.14 36.01
CA SER A 28 -32.81 -16.88 34.97
C SER A 28 -31.81 -16.03 34.19
N GLU A 29 -32.06 -14.72 34.01
CA GLU A 29 -31.13 -13.77 33.38
C GLU A 29 -30.00 -13.40 34.36
N SER A 30 -30.31 -13.29 35.65
CA SER A 30 -29.30 -13.18 36.72
C SER A 30 -28.57 -14.51 36.99
N PHE A 31 -29.19 -15.65 36.66
CA PHE A 31 -28.64 -17.02 36.75
C PHE A 31 -28.06 -17.50 35.41
N SER A 32 -28.02 -16.64 34.38
CA SER A 32 -26.80 -16.53 33.56
C SER A 32 -25.73 -15.98 34.50
N THR A 33 -25.31 -16.84 35.40
CA THR A 33 -24.26 -16.61 36.36
C THR A 33 -23.11 -15.92 35.64
N PRO A 34 -22.42 -14.93 36.22
CA PRO A 34 -21.00 -14.79 35.93
C PRO A 34 -20.40 -16.07 36.46
N SER A 35 -20.52 -17.14 35.67
CA SER A 35 -20.13 -18.44 36.10
C SER A 35 -18.66 -18.28 36.45
N ARG A 36 -18.33 -18.64 37.68
CA ARG A 36 -16.97 -19.04 38.03
C ARG A 36 -16.64 -20.35 37.32
N ASP A 37 -17.07 -20.47 36.06
CA ASP A 37 -16.76 -21.58 35.22
C ASP A 37 -15.28 -21.46 34.89
N PRO A 38 -14.55 -22.58 34.95
CA PRO A 38 -13.22 -22.63 34.40
C PRO A 38 -13.19 -22.08 32.97
N GLU A 39 -14.28 -22.23 32.19
CA GLU A 39 -14.41 -21.64 30.86
C GLU A 39 -14.30 -20.12 30.86
N THR A 40 -15.07 -19.36 31.64
CA THR A 40 -14.98 -17.88 31.64
C THR A 40 -13.60 -17.37 32.06
N ARG A 41 -12.92 -18.12 32.93
CA ARG A 41 -11.54 -17.83 33.36
C ARG A 41 -10.52 -18.20 32.27
N VAL A 42 -10.74 -19.30 31.56
CA VAL A 42 -9.95 -19.71 30.39
C VAL A 42 -10.14 -18.71 29.26
N TRP A 43 -11.37 -18.28 28.96
CA TRP A 43 -11.67 -17.26 27.96
C TRP A 43 -11.05 -15.91 28.31
N ARG A 44 -11.11 -15.44 29.57
CA ARG A 44 -10.39 -14.21 29.97
C ARG A 44 -8.88 -14.35 29.92
N SER A 45 -8.34 -15.51 30.31
CA SER A 45 -6.90 -15.75 30.23
C SER A 45 -6.44 -15.87 28.78
N TYR A 46 -7.25 -16.48 27.92
CA TYR A 46 -7.02 -16.60 26.48
C TYR A 46 -7.17 -15.25 25.79
N GLU A 47 -8.16 -14.44 26.17
CA GLU A 47 -8.34 -13.06 25.71
C GLU A 47 -7.16 -12.18 26.13
N GLY A 48 -6.66 -12.32 27.36
CA GLY A 48 -5.46 -11.61 27.81
C GLY A 48 -4.21 -12.01 27.01
N VAL A 49 -3.96 -13.31 26.84
CA VAL A 49 -2.81 -13.83 26.08
C VAL A 49 -2.94 -13.53 24.58
N ALA A 50 -4.14 -13.65 24.02
CA ALA A 50 -4.41 -13.32 22.62
C ALA A 50 -4.25 -11.83 22.37
N LYS A 51 -4.68 -10.96 23.29
CA LYS A 51 -4.53 -9.52 23.17
C LYS A 51 -3.09 -9.06 23.32
N GLU A 52 -2.33 -9.65 24.25
CA GLU A 52 -0.89 -9.39 24.40
C GLU A 52 -0.11 -9.83 23.15
N HIS A 53 -0.46 -11.00 22.59
CA HIS A 53 0.14 -11.49 21.35
C HIS A 53 -0.28 -10.68 20.12
N ASP A 54 -1.56 -10.29 20.01
CA ASP A 54 -2.05 -9.45 18.92
C ASP A 54 -1.47 -8.03 18.97
N GLU A 55 -1.30 -7.44 20.16
CA GLU A 55 -0.69 -6.12 20.32
C GLU A 55 0.79 -6.15 19.92
N GLU A 56 1.57 -7.14 20.37
CA GLU A 56 2.97 -7.31 19.97
C GLU A 56 3.09 -7.59 18.46
N PHE A 57 2.20 -8.41 17.91
CA PHE A 57 2.18 -8.73 16.50
C PHE A 57 1.77 -7.52 15.65
N LEU A 58 0.74 -6.77 16.06
CA LEU A 58 0.30 -5.54 15.39
C LEU A 58 1.36 -4.44 15.45
N GLU A 59 2.05 -4.26 16.58
CA GLU A 59 3.11 -3.26 16.72
C GLU A 59 4.30 -3.57 15.80
N LYS A 60 4.72 -4.84 15.77
CA LYS A 60 5.76 -5.32 14.85
C LYS A 60 5.34 -5.23 13.39
N HIS A 61 4.08 -5.55 13.08
CA HIS A 61 3.55 -5.52 11.73
C HIS A 61 3.35 -4.08 11.23
N ASN A 62 2.97 -3.14 12.10
CA ASN A 62 2.84 -1.74 11.77
C ASN A 62 4.21 -1.11 11.45
N THR A 63 5.24 -1.42 12.25
CA THR A 63 6.62 -0.97 12.00
C THR A 63 7.17 -1.53 10.68
N SER A 64 6.87 -2.80 10.39
CA SER A 64 7.23 -3.44 9.13
C SER A 64 6.49 -2.84 7.93
N LEU A 65 5.21 -2.46 8.10
CA LEU A 65 4.40 -1.81 7.07
C LEU A 65 4.84 -0.37 6.81
N ASP A 66 5.11 0.44 7.83
CA ASP A 66 5.62 1.80 7.69
C ASP A 66 6.94 1.80 6.93
N SER A 67 7.81 0.85 7.24
CA SER A 67 9.02 0.60 6.50
C SER A 67 8.73 0.26 5.03
N LEU A 68 7.86 -0.72 4.76
CA LEU A 68 7.51 -1.15 3.40
C LEU A 68 6.88 -0.01 2.57
N LEU A 69 6.10 0.87 3.20
CA LEU A 69 5.51 2.07 2.59
C LEU A 69 6.57 3.10 2.20
N ILE A 70 7.58 3.34 3.04
CA ILE A 70 8.72 4.20 2.69
C ILE A 70 9.47 3.61 1.48
N PHE A 71 9.69 2.29 1.45
CA PHE A 71 10.32 1.63 0.30
C PHE A 71 9.47 1.73 -0.97
N ALA A 72 8.16 1.54 -0.88
CA ALA A 72 7.27 1.71 -2.01
C ALA A 72 7.36 3.14 -2.58
N SER A 73 7.45 4.15 -1.71
CA SER A 73 7.60 5.55 -2.12
C SER A 73 8.95 5.81 -2.81
N LEU A 74 10.06 5.31 -2.26
CA LEU A 74 11.40 5.45 -2.82
C LEU A 74 11.54 4.69 -4.14
N PHE A 75 11.00 3.47 -4.20
CA PHE A 75 10.97 2.66 -5.41
C PHE A 75 10.16 3.33 -6.52
N SER A 76 8.99 3.91 -6.18
CA SER A 76 8.17 4.67 -7.13
C SER A 76 8.90 5.92 -7.63
N ALA A 77 9.59 6.65 -6.75
CA ALA A 77 10.38 7.82 -7.11
C ALA A 77 11.53 7.46 -8.07
N VAL A 78 12.29 6.41 -7.76
CA VAL A 78 13.38 5.97 -8.65
C VAL A 78 12.83 5.39 -9.95
N SER A 79 11.71 4.67 -9.94
CA SER A 79 11.04 4.18 -11.15
C SER A 79 10.57 5.32 -12.05
N SER A 80 9.95 6.37 -11.48
CA SER A 80 9.58 7.57 -12.24
C SER A 80 10.79 8.31 -12.80
N ALA A 81 11.83 8.50 -11.98
CA ALA A 81 13.08 9.11 -12.42
C ALA A 81 13.73 8.29 -13.54
N PHE A 82 13.74 6.96 -13.42
CA PHE A 82 14.21 6.05 -14.45
C PHE A 82 13.38 6.18 -15.73
N ILE A 83 12.06 6.22 -15.66
CA ILE A 83 11.19 6.38 -16.84
C ILE A 83 11.48 7.71 -17.53
N VAL A 84 11.57 8.81 -16.79
CA VAL A 84 11.91 10.14 -17.33
C VAL A 84 13.30 10.14 -17.95
N GLN A 85 14.29 9.56 -17.28
CA GLN A 85 15.66 9.49 -17.77
C GLN A 85 15.77 8.56 -18.99
N ALA A 86 15.08 7.43 -19.00
CA ALA A 86 15.00 6.52 -20.13
C ALA A 86 14.36 7.24 -21.32
N GLN A 87 13.23 7.91 -21.13
CA GLN A 87 12.60 8.72 -22.19
C GLN A 87 13.54 9.82 -22.71
N SER A 88 14.24 10.51 -21.81
CA SER A 88 15.21 11.56 -22.19
C SER A 88 16.42 11.00 -22.95
N SER A 89 16.89 9.80 -22.61
CA SER A 89 18.04 9.15 -23.24
C SER A 89 17.69 8.48 -24.57
N LEU A 90 16.42 8.08 -24.75
CA LEU A 90 15.91 7.58 -26.03
C LEU A 90 15.47 8.72 -26.97
N SER A 91 15.36 9.96 -26.49
CA SER A 91 15.07 11.12 -27.33
C SER A 91 16.37 11.63 -27.96
N PRO A 92 16.41 11.89 -29.28
CA PRO A 92 17.54 12.55 -29.92
C PRO A 92 17.85 13.89 -29.24
N ASP A 93 19.12 14.19 -28.98
CA ASP A 93 19.53 15.46 -28.38
C ASP A 93 19.10 16.60 -29.33
N PRO A 94 18.39 17.63 -28.85
CA PRO A 94 18.03 18.80 -29.66
C PRO A 94 19.27 19.52 -30.22
N SER A 95 20.44 19.33 -29.62
CA SER A 95 21.71 19.86 -30.10
C SER A 95 22.19 19.17 -31.36
N ASP A 96 21.98 17.85 -31.49
CA ASP A 96 22.36 17.08 -32.67
C ASP A 96 21.49 17.46 -33.88
N THR A 97 20.17 17.57 -33.66
CA THR A 97 19.25 18.07 -34.69
C THR A 97 19.55 19.50 -35.11
N THR A 98 19.97 20.36 -34.17
CA THR A 98 20.38 21.74 -34.47
C THR A 98 21.69 21.78 -35.26
N ASN A 99 22.69 20.94 -34.91
CA ASN A 99 23.95 20.85 -35.64
C ASN A 99 23.76 20.31 -37.06
N GLU A 100 22.88 19.32 -37.25
CA GLU A 100 22.49 18.84 -38.58
C GLU A 100 21.84 19.95 -39.42
N LEU A 101 20.88 20.67 -38.84
CA LEU A 101 20.23 21.81 -39.50
C LEU A 101 21.22 22.93 -39.83
N LEU A 102 22.18 23.20 -38.95
CA LEU A 102 23.17 24.26 -39.14
C LEU A 102 24.20 23.88 -40.22
N MET A 103 24.58 22.60 -40.32
CA MET A 103 25.35 22.08 -41.46
C MET A 103 24.59 22.24 -42.78
N ILE A 104 23.30 21.90 -42.82
CA ILE A 104 22.45 22.07 -44.00
C ILE A 104 22.44 23.55 -44.43
N VAL A 105 22.18 24.46 -43.49
CA VAL A 105 22.12 25.91 -43.74
C VAL A 105 23.47 26.47 -44.20
N ALA A 106 24.57 26.06 -43.56
CA ALA A 106 25.92 26.50 -43.95
C ALA A 106 26.29 26.04 -45.37
N HIS A 107 25.88 24.82 -45.76
CA HIS A 107 26.13 24.27 -47.08
C HIS A 107 25.29 24.98 -48.17
N ILE A 108 24.05 25.37 -47.87
CA ILE A 108 23.19 26.15 -48.76
C ILE A 108 23.74 27.57 -48.99
N ILE A 109 24.23 28.21 -47.93
CA ILE A 109 24.72 29.59 -47.99
C ILE A 109 26.05 29.67 -48.75
N ASN A 110 26.88 28.63 -48.72
CA ASN A 110 28.24 28.68 -49.26
C ASN A 110 28.63 27.43 -50.05
N ALA A 111 27.86 27.12 -51.09
CA ALA A 111 28.05 25.97 -51.97
C ALA A 111 29.43 25.93 -52.68
N THR A 112 30.19 27.02 -52.67
CA THR A 112 31.50 27.13 -53.33
C THR A 112 32.69 26.71 -52.45
N ILE A 113 32.52 26.62 -51.12
CA ILE A 113 33.60 26.18 -50.20
C ILE A 113 33.71 24.65 -50.12
N PHE A 114 32.66 23.92 -50.49
CA PHE A 114 32.61 22.45 -50.41
C PHE A 114 32.30 21.80 -51.77
N PRO A 115 33.08 22.08 -52.84
CA PRO A 115 32.68 21.74 -54.21
C PRO A 115 32.61 20.24 -54.54
N ASN A 116 32.89 19.33 -53.60
CA ASN A 116 32.83 17.87 -53.80
C ASN A 116 32.48 17.08 -52.53
N GLN A 117 31.97 17.71 -51.48
CA GLN A 117 31.54 16.98 -50.28
C GLN A 117 30.04 16.70 -50.39
N PRO A 118 29.63 15.44 -50.62
CA PRO A 118 28.22 15.09 -50.50
C PRO A 118 27.79 15.39 -49.06
N LEU A 119 26.66 16.09 -48.91
CA LEU A 119 26.00 16.28 -47.63
C LEU A 119 25.53 14.91 -47.14
N VAL A 120 26.41 14.20 -46.43
CA VAL A 120 26.07 12.95 -45.76
C VAL A 120 25.39 13.35 -44.46
N LEU A 121 24.06 13.45 -44.51
CA LEU A 121 23.23 13.36 -43.32
C LEU A 121 23.38 11.92 -42.83
N THR A 122 24.35 11.68 -41.97
CA THR A 122 24.42 10.41 -41.24
C THR A 122 23.06 10.29 -40.55
N PRO A 123 22.22 9.30 -40.87
CA PRO A 123 20.97 9.13 -40.14
C PRO A 123 21.38 9.02 -38.68
N SER A 124 20.91 9.96 -37.84
CA SER A 124 21.10 9.93 -36.40
C SER A 124 20.66 8.54 -35.94
N THR A 125 21.65 7.66 -35.85
CA THR A 125 21.44 6.28 -35.44
C THR A 125 21.37 6.49 -33.95
N GLY A 126 20.15 6.56 -33.43
CA GLY A 126 19.89 6.87 -32.04
C GLY A 126 20.85 6.07 -31.14
N PRO A 127 21.15 6.59 -29.95
CA PRO A 127 22.19 6.05 -29.09
C PRO A 127 22.09 4.53 -28.99
N GLU A 128 23.23 3.83 -29.14
CA GLU A 128 23.26 2.37 -29.11
C GLU A 128 22.48 1.86 -27.91
N THR A 129 21.55 0.94 -28.13
CA THR A 129 20.66 0.45 -27.08
C THR A 129 21.44 -0.08 -25.88
N SER A 130 22.61 -0.69 -26.12
CA SER A 130 23.56 -1.15 -25.09
C SER A 130 24.00 -0.02 -24.13
N VAL A 131 24.29 1.17 -24.65
CA VAL A 131 24.73 2.35 -23.88
C VAL A 131 23.56 2.90 -23.07
N VAL A 132 22.37 2.97 -23.68
CA VAL A 132 21.14 3.40 -23.01
C VAL A 132 20.82 2.47 -21.83
N TRP A 133 20.84 1.15 -22.06
CA TRP A 133 20.63 0.16 -21.00
C TRP A 133 21.71 0.25 -19.91
N ALA A 134 22.98 0.44 -20.28
CA ALA A 134 24.07 0.57 -19.30
C ALA A 134 23.90 1.80 -18.40
N GLN A 135 23.51 2.95 -18.96
CA GLN A 135 23.20 4.16 -18.18
C GLN A 135 21.98 3.93 -17.28
N ALA A 136 20.93 3.30 -17.81
CA ALA A 136 19.75 2.86 -17.07
C ALA A 136 20.11 1.98 -15.85
N PHE A 137 20.97 0.98 -16.03
CA PHE A 137 21.45 0.13 -14.94
C PHE A 137 22.31 0.89 -13.93
N GLY A 138 23.12 1.84 -14.40
CA GLY A 138 23.87 2.76 -13.54
C GLY A 138 22.95 3.52 -12.59
N TYR A 139 21.87 4.09 -13.11
CA TYR A 139 20.86 4.80 -12.32
C TYR A 139 19.97 3.88 -11.47
N ALA A 140 19.81 2.60 -11.84
CA ALA A 140 19.04 1.62 -11.07
C ALA A 140 19.82 0.99 -9.89
N SER A 141 21.15 0.93 -9.98
CA SER A 141 22.00 0.30 -8.95
C SER A 141 21.85 0.86 -7.52
N PRO A 142 21.60 2.17 -7.29
CA PRO A 142 21.37 2.72 -5.95
C PRO A 142 20.10 2.16 -5.30
N SER A 143 19.07 1.84 -6.09
CA SER A 143 17.84 1.22 -5.57
C SER A 143 18.12 -0.17 -5.01
N MET A 144 18.92 -0.96 -5.72
CA MET A 144 19.32 -2.30 -5.27
C MET A 144 20.16 -2.22 -3.99
N SER A 145 21.05 -1.22 -3.89
CA SER A 145 21.81 -0.94 -2.67
C SER A 145 20.93 -0.51 -1.49
N LEU A 146 19.92 0.33 -1.71
CA LEU A 146 18.95 0.75 -0.70
C LEU A 146 18.07 -0.42 -0.24
N LEU A 147 17.61 -1.25 -1.18
CA LEU A 147 16.80 -2.43 -0.89
C LEU A 147 17.59 -3.48 -0.07
N ALA A 148 18.87 -3.68 -0.40
CA ALA A 148 19.75 -4.57 0.35
C ALA A 148 20.04 -4.04 1.77
N ALA A 149 20.35 -2.75 1.90
CA ALA A 149 20.55 -2.11 3.20
C ALA A 149 19.27 -2.19 4.06
N PHE A 150 18.10 -2.08 3.44
CA PHE A 150 16.81 -2.24 4.10
C PHE A 150 16.52 -3.65 4.58
N GLY A 151 16.70 -4.65 3.71
CA GLY A 151 16.53 -6.04 4.11
C GLY A 151 17.40 -6.38 5.31
N ALA A 152 18.60 -5.80 5.39
CA ALA A 152 19.48 -5.91 6.56
C ALA A 152 18.94 -5.19 7.81
N VAL A 153 18.26 -4.05 7.68
CA VAL A 153 17.61 -3.36 8.81
C VAL A 153 16.38 -4.12 9.31
N ILE A 154 15.53 -4.64 8.42
CA ILE A 154 14.37 -5.48 8.79
C ILE A 154 14.82 -6.80 9.44
N GLY A 155 15.90 -7.41 8.95
CA GLY A 155 16.45 -8.60 9.58
C GLY A 155 17.08 -8.35 10.95
N LYS A 156 17.31 -7.08 11.31
CA LYS A 156 17.96 -6.67 12.56
C LYS A 156 16.99 -6.07 13.59
N GLN A 157 15.83 -5.58 13.16
CA GLN A 157 14.72 -5.13 14.03
C GLN A 157 13.76 -6.28 14.32
#